data_AF-A0A6P8HBK0-F1
#
_entry.id   AF-A0A6P8HBK0-F1
#
_cell.length_a   1.000
_cell.length_b   1.000
_cell.length_c   1.000
_cell.angle_alpha   90.00
_cell.angle_beta   90.00
_cell.angle_gamma   90.00
#
_symmetry.space_group_name_H-M   'P 1'
#
loop_
_entity.id
_entity.type
_entity.pdbx_description
1 polymer ?
#
loop_
_entity_poly.entity_id
_entity_poly.type
_entity_poly.pdbx_seq_one_letter_code
_entity_poly.pdbx_strand_id
1 'polypeptide(L)'
;MASNNDIKIRKNEERIADLEKQLRVCLRKEKKHEDEIKALKKKIQDLEEENKELAKQLQEIKASKDRDDSVLILIQIGTTMQRNMCKYVLGKCFETWRFYKFKKINSYIEELGAQPADQISAKQRLTELNQKISWDQNLVDSLKNLNQTRIGIAHPELSSEKIQKATEVLREIGELDDELVVKLNTLKGQWKTSEEMLKAAGGPEDGPEGGTMNWSTAGQSQDTYASRAAGGPEDGAEGGTMNWSTVGQSQDTYASRAAGGLYLDTKA
;
A
#
# COMPACT_ATOMS: atom_id res chain seq x y z
N MET A 1 30.27 -24.29 92.19
CA MET A 1 30.21 -23.03 91.42
C MET A 1 30.94 -23.28 90.12
N ALA A 2 30.30 -23.12 88.95
CA ALA A 2 31.00 -23.21 87.67
C ALA A 2 32.09 -22.13 87.62
N SER A 3 33.27 -22.44 87.09
CA SER A 3 34.33 -21.44 87.01
C SER A 3 33.93 -20.35 86.00
N ASN A 4 34.44 -19.12 86.19
CA ASN A 4 34.17 -18.00 85.27
C ASN A 4 34.55 -18.34 83.81
N ASN A 5 35.47 -19.28 83.62
CA ASN A 5 35.85 -19.77 82.29
C ASN A 5 34.77 -20.67 81.67
N ASP A 6 34.09 -21.52 82.45
CA ASP A 6 33.05 -22.43 81.93
C ASP A 6 31.83 -21.67 81.42
N ILE A 7 31.47 -20.56 82.09
CA ILE A 7 30.39 -19.67 81.68
C ILE A 7 30.75 -18.95 80.36
N LYS A 8 32.01 -18.54 80.19
CA LYS A 8 32.49 -17.92 78.94
C LYS A 8 32.53 -18.91 77.79
N ILE A 9 32.97 -20.15 78.05
CA ILE A 9 32.99 -21.22 77.05
C ILE A 9 31.57 -21.47 76.52
N ARG A 10 30.58 -21.66 77.41
CA ARG A 10 29.18 -21.88 77.00
C ARG A 10 28.60 -20.73 76.17
N LYS A 11 28.87 -19.47 76.56
CA LYS A 11 28.44 -18.29 75.77
C LYS A 11 29.09 -18.23 74.39
N ASN A 12 30.35 -18.66 74.28
CA ASN A 12 31.04 -18.72 73.00
C ASN A 12 30.48 -19.85 72.12
N GLU A 13 30.16 -21.02 72.69
CA GLU A 13 29.52 -22.13 71.99
C GLU A 13 28.14 -21.72 71.43
N GLU A 14 27.30 -21.06 72.22
CA GLU A 14 26.02 -20.52 71.75
C GLU A 14 26.20 -19.51 70.61
N ARG A 15 27.21 -18.64 70.71
CA ARG A 15 27.50 -17.65 69.66
C ARG A 15 28.04 -18.30 68.38
N ILE A 16 28.86 -19.35 68.50
CA ILE A 16 29.34 -20.14 67.35
C ILE A 16 28.15 -20.81 66.65
N ALA A 17 27.25 -21.45 67.42
CA ALA A 17 26.08 -22.12 66.86
C ALA A 17 25.14 -21.15 66.13
N ASP A 18 24.93 -19.93 66.67
CA ASP A 18 24.13 -18.91 66.00
C ASP A 18 24.80 -18.41 64.71
N LEU A 19 26.12 -18.15 64.74
CA LEU A 19 26.88 -17.76 63.55
C LEU A 19 26.86 -18.84 62.47
N GLU A 20 26.99 -20.12 62.83
CA GLU A 20 26.88 -21.25 61.89
C GLU A 20 25.48 -21.36 61.26
N LYS A 21 24.43 -21.03 62.04
CA LYS A 21 23.05 -20.99 61.53
C LYS A 21 22.87 -19.84 60.54
N GLN A 22 23.37 -18.65 60.87
CA GLN A 22 23.33 -17.49 59.98
C GLN A 22 24.13 -17.74 58.69
N LEU A 23 25.33 -18.34 58.79
CA LEU A 23 26.15 -18.70 57.64
C LEU A 23 25.41 -19.65 56.68
N ARG A 24 24.74 -20.69 57.22
CA ARG A 24 23.93 -21.62 56.42
C ARG A 24 22.78 -20.91 55.70
N VAL A 25 22.14 -19.94 56.33
CA VAL A 25 21.07 -19.14 55.69
C VAL A 25 21.64 -18.25 54.59
N CYS A 26 22.77 -17.58 54.83
CA CYS A 26 23.44 -16.75 53.83
C CYS A 26 23.85 -17.55 52.60
N LEU A 27 24.48 -18.71 52.78
CA LEU A 27 24.89 -19.60 51.67
C LEU A 27 23.69 -20.05 50.82
N ARG A 28 22.54 -20.34 51.45
CA ARG A 28 21.31 -20.69 50.70
C ARG A 28 20.77 -19.52 49.89
N LYS A 29 20.79 -18.30 50.45
CA LYS A 29 20.36 -17.09 49.75
C LYS A 29 21.29 -16.76 48.59
N GLU A 30 22.60 -16.88 48.80
CA GLU A 30 23.63 -16.65 47.78
C GLU A 30 23.42 -17.58 46.58
N LYS A 31 23.23 -18.89 46.83
CA LYS A 31 22.92 -19.86 45.77
C LYS A 31 21.63 -19.48 45.01
N LYS A 32 20.58 -19.07 45.72
CA LYS A 32 19.32 -18.64 45.09
C LYS A 32 19.53 -17.42 44.19
N HIS A 33 20.29 -16.42 44.65
CA HIS A 33 20.60 -15.24 43.85
C HIS A 33 21.48 -15.57 42.64
N GLU A 34 22.40 -16.53 42.77
CA GLU A 34 23.21 -17.00 41.63
C GLU A 34 22.33 -17.64 40.54
N ASP A 35 21.36 -18.46 40.92
CA ASP A 35 20.40 -19.08 40.01
C ASP A 35 19.49 -18.02 39.35
N GLU A 36 19.02 -17.03 40.12
CA GLU A 36 18.24 -15.88 39.61
C GLU A 36 19.06 -15.06 38.60
N ILE A 37 20.34 -14.79 38.89
CA ILE A 37 21.24 -14.07 37.98
C ILE A 37 21.45 -14.86 36.68
N LYS A 38 21.63 -16.19 36.76
CA LYS A 38 21.75 -17.04 35.56
C LYS A 38 20.48 -17.00 34.72
N ALA A 39 19.31 -17.09 35.34
CA ALA A 39 18.03 -17.00 34.65
C ALA A 39 17.82 -15.63 33.99
N LEU A 40 18.15 -14.53 34.68
CA LEU A 40 18.06 -13.18 34.14
C LEU A 40 19.02 -12.96 32.97
N LYS A 41 20.27 -13.46 33.06
CA LYS A 41 21.24 -13.39 31.96
C LYS A 41 20.71 -14.10 30.71
N LYS A 42 20.12 -15.28 30.87
CA LYS A 42 19.49 -15.99 29.75
C LYS A 42 18.35 -15.18 29.13
N LYS A 43 17.46 -14.62 29.96
CA LYS A 43 16.35 -13.79 29.49
C LYS A 43 16.82 -12.54 28.74
N ILE A 44 17.92 -11.91 29.19
CA ILE A 44 18.52 -10.77 28.49
C ILE A 44 19.02 -11.18 27.11
N GLN A 45 19.70 -12.33 27.00
CA GLN A 45 20.16 -12.85 25.71
C GLN A 45 18.99 -13.15 24.76
N ASP A 46 17.95 -13.82 25.25
CA ASP A 46 16.75 -14.13 24.46
C ASP A 46 16.09 -12.83 23.92
N LEU A 47 15.99 -11.79 24.77
CA LEU A 47 15.43 -10.49 24.38
C LEU A 47 16.34 -9.71 23.41
N GLU A 48 17.66 -9.85 23.51
CA GLU A 48 18.60 -9.25 22.55
C GLU A 48 18.47 -9.88 21.17
N GLU A 49 18.23 -11.19 21.09
CA GLU A 49 17.97 -11.89 19.83
C GLU A 49 16.62 -11.49 19.24
N GLU A 50 15.56 -11.45 20.04
CA GLU A 50 14.22 -11.00 19.61
C GLU A 50 14.26 -9.56 19.07
N ASN A 51 14.95 -8.65 19.75
CA ASN A 51 15.10 -7.27 19.30
C ASN A 51 15.85 -7.15 17.97
N LYS A 52 16.86 -8.00 17.70
CA LYS A 52 17.56 -8.01 16.41
C LYS A 52 16.64 -8.45 15.28
N GLU A 53 15.82 -9.48 15.52
CA GLU A 53 14.86 -9.99 14.54
C GLU A 53 13.76 -8.94 14.26
N LEU A 54 13.21 -8.32 15.30
CA LEU A 54 12.23 -7.24 15.15
C LEU A 54 12.80 -6.04 14.38
N ALA A 55 14.05 -5.65 14.64
CA ALA A 55 14.70 -4.58 13.90
C ALA A 55 14.83 -4.89 12.41
N LYS A 56 15.14 -6.14 12.06
CA LYS A 56 15.21 -6.62 10.68
C LYS A 56 13.84 -6.60 10.01
N GLN A 57 12.80 -7.12 10.67
CA GLN A 57 11.43 -7.10 10.16
C GLN A 57 10.92 -5.67 9.93
N LEU A 58 11.25 -4.75 10.85
CA LEU A 58 10.88 -3.33 10.70
C LEU A 58 11.56 -2.71 9.47
N GLN A 59 12.83 -3.04 9.22
CA GLN A 59 13.55 -2.59 8.03
C GLN A 59 12.90 -3.12 6.74
N GLU A 60 12.50 -4.40 6.71
CA GLU A 60 11.82 -5.02 5.57
C GLU A 60 10.45 -4.38 5.30
N ILE A 61 9.64 -4.16 6.34
CA ILE A 61 8.34 -3.48 6.23
C ILE A 61 8.52 -2.05 5.70
N LYS A 62 9.54 -1.32 6.20
CA LYS A 62 9.83 0.03 5.74
C LYS A 62 10.23 0.05 4.27
N ALA A 63 11.09 -0.86 3.83
CA ALA A 63 11.50 -0.98 2.43
C ALA A 63 10.31 -1.30 1.51
N SER A 64 9.43 -2.23 1.93
CA SER A 64 8.20 -2.55 1.19
C SER A 64 7.28 -1.33 1.07
N LYS A 65 7.13 -0.56 2.14
CA LYS A 65 6.30 0.65 2.13
C LYS A 65 6.89 1.74 1.22
N ASP A 66 8.18 2.00 1.32
CA ASP A 66 8.87 3.00 0.49
C ASP A 66 8.77 2.63 -1.01
N ARG A 67 8.82 1.34 -1.33
CA ARG A 67 8.56 0.81 -2.67
C ARG A 67 7.13 1.06 -3.12
N ASP A 68 6.14 0.69 -2.32
CA ASP A 68 4.72 0.84 -2.65
C ASP A 68 4.32 2.32 -2.85
N ASP A 69 4.78 3.21 -1.97
CA ASP A 69 4.56 4.66 -2.07
C ASP A 69 5.20 5.23 -3.36
N SER A 70 6.36 4.72 -3.75
CA SER A 70 7.05 5.12 -4.98
C SER A 70 6.29 4.68 -6.23
N VAL A 71 5.80 3.44 -6.26
CA VAL A 71 4.96 2.92 -7.37
C VAL A 71 3.70 3.78 -7.53
N LEU A 72 3.04 4.11 -6.42
CA LEU A 72 1.86 4.99 -6.40
C LEU A 72 2.14 6.37 -7.01
N ILE A 73 3.25 7.01 -6.64
CA ILE A 73 3.65 8.30 -7.22
C ILE A 73 3.84 8.20 -8.74
N LEU A 74 4.51 7.13 -9.20
CA LEU A 74 4.77 6.94 -10.63
C LEU A 74 3.50 6.62 -11.44
N ILE A 75 2.53 5.91 -10.88
CA ILE A 75 1.24 5.69 -11.55
C ILE A 75 0.42 6.99 -11.59
N GLN A 76 0.47 7.76 -10.50
CA GLN A 76 -0.26 9.00 -10.38
C GLN A 76 0.20 10.04 -11.41
N ILE A 77 1.50 10.12 -11.74
CA ILE A 77 1.97 11.02 -12.80
C ILE A 77 1.32 10.71 -14.15
N GLY A 78 1.20 9.43 -14.54
CA GLY A 78 0.55 9.03 -15.79
C GLY A 78 -0.95 9.35 -15.81
N THR A 79 -1.61 9.26 -14.67
CA THR A 79 -3.04 9.57 -14.53
C THR A 79 -3.29 11.08 -14.57
N THR A 80 -2.54 11.85 -13.78
CA THR A 80 -2.61 13.31 -13.75
C THR A 80 -2.26 13.90 -15.10
N MET A 81 -1.24 13.37 -15.79
CA MET A 81 -0.84 13.85 -17.11
C MET A 81 -1.95 13.70 -18.16
N GLN A 82 -2.58 12.52 -18.25
CA GLN A 82 -3.73 12.32 -19.15
C GLN A 82 -4.87 13.29 -18.83
N ARG A 83 -5.16 13.49 -17.54
CA ARG A 83 -6.20 14.43 -17.08
C ARG A 83 -5.86 15.86 -17.48
N ASN A 84 -4.62 16.30 -17.26
CA ASN A 84 -4.16 17.66 -17.56
C ASN A 84 -4.24 17.96 -19.05
N MET A 85 -3.78 17.03 -19.88
CA MET A 85 -3.85 17.16 -21.33
C MET A 85 -5.29 17.24 -21.82
N CYS A 86 -6.20 16.41 -21.30
CA CYS A 86 -7.63 16.50 -21.62
C CYS A 86 -8.26 17.81 -21.12
N LYS A 87 -7.92 18.26 -19.91
CA LYS A 87 -8.39 19.54 -19.33
C LYS A 87 -7.96 20.72 -20.19
N TYR A 88 -6.70 20.74 -20.62
CA TYR A 88 -6.20 21.78 -21.49
C TYR A 88 -6.93 21.80 -22.84
N VAL A 89 -7.07 20.65 -23.50
CA VAL A 89 -7.70 20.57 -24.83
C VAL A 89 -9.20 20.89 -24.78
N LEU A 90 -9.94 20.33 -23.83
CA LEU A 90 -11.39 20.53 -23.72
C LEU A 90 -11.74 21.89 -23.09
N GLY A 91 -10.84 22.49 -22.33
CA GLY A 91 -11.04 23.80 -21.70
C GLY A 91 -12.31 23.83 -20.85
N LYS A 92 -13.21 24.78 -21.12
CA LYS A 92 -14.49 24.92 -20.43
C LYS A 92 -15.43 23.71 -20.56
N CYS A 93 -15.21 22.84 -21.56
CA CYS A 93 -16.01 21.63 -21.79
C CYS A 93 -15.45 20.41 -21.03
N PHE A 94 -14.42 20.58 -20.20
CA PHE A 94 -13.86 19.52 -19.39
C PHE A 94 -14.74 19.21 -18.18
N GLU A 95 -15.13 17.94 -18.02
CA GLU A 95 -15.97 17.49 -16.91
C GLU A 95 -15.11 16.83 -15.82
N THR A 96 -15.05 17.44 -14.65
CA THR A 96 -14.17 16.96 -13.56
C THR A 96 -14.51 15.56 -13.05
N TRP A 97 -15.77 15.12 -13.21
CA TRP A 97 -16.25 13.80 -12.79
C TRP A 97 -15.98 12.68 -13.81
N ARG A 98 -15.63 13.02 -15.06
CA ARG A 98 -15.42 12.04 -16.14
C ARG A 98 -13.97 11.52 -16.11
N PHE A 99 -13.82 10.20 -16.26
CA PHE A 99 -12.51 9.58 -16.40
C PHE A 99 -12.02 9.66 -17.84
N TYR A 100 -11.13 10.61 -18.12
CA TYR A 100 -10.57 10.82 -19.44
C TYR A 100 -9.34 9.94 -19.68
N LYS A 101 -9.27 9.36 -20.89
CA LYS A 101 -8.05 8.73 -21.42
C LYS A 101 -7.58 9.55 -22.61
N PHE A 102 -6.35 10.06 -22.58
CA PHE A 102 -5.90 10.98 -23.63
C PHE A 102 -5.93 10.36 -25.03
N LYS A 103 -5.69 9.04 -25.17
CA LYS A 103 -5.86 8.31 -26.44
C LYS A 103 -7.24 8.44 -27.10
N LYS A 104 -8.27 8.87 -26.37
CA LYS A 104 -9.65 9.09 -26.86
C LYS A 104 -9.95 10.58 -27.13
N ILE A 105 -8.96 11.47 -27.09
CA ILE A 105 -9.18 12.92 -27.17
C ILE A 105 -9.94 13.36 -28.42
N ASN A 106 -9.67 12.74 -29.57
CA ASN A 106 -10.37 13.06 -30.83
C ASN A 106 -11.87 12.76 -30.73
N SER A 107 -12.26 11.63 -30.15
CA SER A 107 -13.67 11.30 -29.92
C SER A 107 -14.33 12.30 -28.96
N TYR A 108 -13.62 12.72 -27.91
CA TYR A 108 -14.14 13.75 -27.00
C TYR A 108 -14.34 15.11 -27.71
N ILE A 109 -13.49 15.46 -28.68
CA ILE A 109 -13.64 16.66 -29.51
C ILE A 109 -14.81 16.53 -30.50
N GLU A 110 -15.04 15.34 -31.05
CA GLU A 110 -16.17 15.05 -31.94
C GLU A 110 -17.50 15.15 -31.19
N GLU A 111 -17.56 14.67 -29.95
CA GLU A 111 -18.72 14.79 -29.05
C GLU A 111 -19.11 16.27 -28.79
N LEU A 112 -18.16 17.23 -28.92
CA LEU A 112 -18.45 18.66 -28.86
C LEU A 112 -19.22 19.20 -30.08
N GLY A 113 -19.52 18.36 -31.09
CA GLY A 113 -20.08 18.75 -32.39
C GLY A 113 -21.40 19.53 -32.33
N ALA A 114 -22.11 19.53 -31.20
CA ALA A 114 -23.25 20.42 -30.97
C ALA A 114 -22.86 21.91 -30.89
N GLN A 115 -21.57 22.23 -30.70
CA GLN A 115 -21.01 23.57 -30.56
C GLN A 115 -19.77 23.75 -31.47
N PRO A 116 -19.94 24.16 -32.75
CA PRO A 116 -18.84 24.24 -33.72
C PRO A 116 -17.65 25.11 -33.26
N ALA A 117 -17.90 26.19 -32.53
CA ALA A 117 -16.85 27.07 -32.02
C ALA A 117 -15.95 26.38 -30.97
N ASP A 118 -16.54 25.56 -30.10
CA ASP A 118 -15.82 24.85 -29.06
C ASP A 118 -14.98 23.71 -29.65
N GLN A 119 -15.51 23.04 -30.67
CA GLN A 119 -14.76 22.04 -31.43
C GLN A 119 -13.54 22.63 -32.14
N ILE A 120 -13.69 23.78 -32.82
CA ILE A 120 -12.57 24.46 -33.49
C ILE A 120 -11.51 24.87 -32.46
N SER A 121 -11.93 25.46 -31.33
CA SER A 121 -11.03 25.86 -30.25
C SER A 121 -10.28 24.66 -29.65
N ALA A 122 -10.96 23.53 -29.46
CA ALA A 122 -10.33 22.31 -28.95
C ALA A 122 -9.31 21.72 -29.94
N LYS A 123 -9.60 21.74 -31.26
CA LYS A 123 -8.64 21.31 -32.29
C LYS A 123 -7.40 22.20 -32.32
N GLN A 124 -7.56 23.51 -32.13
CA GLN A 124 -6.44 24.45 -32.02
C GLN A 124 -5.58 24.15 -30.78
N ARG A 125 -6.20 23.99 -29.61
CA ARG A 125 -5.48 23.62 -28.37
C ARG A 125 -4.79 22.25 -28.47
N LEU A 126 -5.41 21.27 -29.13
CA LEU A 126 -4.77 19.97 -29.39
C LEU A 126 -3.52 20.11 -30.27
N THR A 127 -3.57 20.98 -31.27
CA THR A 127 -2.42 21.26 -32.13
C THR A 127 -1.29 21.92 -31.35
N GLU A 128 -1.60 22.92 -30.51
CA GLU A 128 -0.63 23.56 -29.62
C GLU A 128 -0.03 22.57 -28.60
N LEU A 129 -0.87 21.72 -28.00
CA LEU A 129 -0.44 20.68 -27.07
C LEU A 129 0.58 19.74 -27.71
N ASN A 130 0.28 19.25 -28.92
CA ASN A 130 1.17 18.31 -29.64
C ASN A 130 2.50 18.95 -30.06
N GLN A 131 2.58 20.28 -30.17
CA GLN A 131 3.84 20.99 -30.43
C GLN A 131 4.73 21.07 -29.18
N LYS A 132 4.13 21.16 -27.99
CA LYS A 132 4.86 21.30 -26.71
C LYS A 132 5.14 19.96 -26.03
N ILE A 133 4.26 18.99 -26.19
CA ILE A 133 4.32 17.68 -25.54
C ILE A 133 4.25 16.60 -26.61
N SER A 134 5.38 15.89 -26.79
CA SER A 134 5.46 14.69 -27.62
C SER A 134 4.91 13.49 -26.85
N TRP A 135 3.58 13.41 -26.74
CA TRP A 135 2.92 12.35 -25.97
C TRP A 135 3.08 10.98 -26.63
N ASP A 136 3.58 10.02 -25.85
CA ASP A 136 3.60 8.61 -26.22
C ASP A 136 2.76 7.80 -25.21
N GLN A 137 1.73 7.13 -25.71
CA GLN A 137 0.85 6.28 -24.90
C GLN A 137 1.61 5.11 -24.26
N ASN A 138 2.72 4.66 -24.87
CA ASN A 138 3.57 3.61 -24.33
C ASN A 138 4.21 4.01 -22.99
N LEU A 139 4.37 5.32 -22.71
CA LEU A 139 4.88 5.80 -21.41
C LEU A 139 3.93 5.38 -20.28
N VAL A 140 2.62 5.61 -20.46
CA VAL A 140 1.61 5.21 -19.47
C VAL A 140 1.41 3.71 -19.44
N ASP A 141 1.47 3.05 -20.59
CA ASP A 141 1.31 1.59 -20.63
C ASP A 141 2.50 0.89 -19.94
N SER A 142 3.72 1.44 -20.03
CA SER A 142 4.89 0.96 -19.28
C SER A 142 4.69 1.08 -17.76
N LEU A 143 4.04 2.15 -17.28
CA LEU A 143 3.72 2.32 -15.85
C LEU A 143 2.73 1.29 -15.32
N LYS A 144 1.83 0.77 -16.15
CA LYS A 144 0.87 -0.27 -15.72
C LYS A 144 1.57 -1.55 -15.31
N ASN A 145 2.70 -1.86 -15.94
CA ASN A 145 3.50 -3.03 -15.59
C ASN A 145 4.14 -2.90 -14.20
N LEU A 146 4.31 -1.68 -13.68
CA LEU A 146 4.79 -1.47 -12.31
C LEU A 146 3.70 -1.75 -11.26
N ASN A 147 2.41 -1.66 -11.64
CA ASN A 147 1.27 -1.86 -10.73
C ASN A 147 0.71 -3.30 -10.74
N GLN A 148 1.54 -4.32 -11.01
CA GLN A 148 1.08 -5.71 -11.14
C GLN A 148 0.42 -6.23 -9.86
N THR A 149 0.96 -5.84 -8.71
CA THR A 149 0.27 -5.96 -7.42
C THR A 149 -0.60 -4.71 -7.34
N ARG A 150 -1.94 -4.82 -7.32
CA ARG A 150 -2.82 -3.65 -7.18
C ARG A 150 -2.58 -2.96 -5.83
N ILE A 151 -1.57 -2.09 -5.76
CA ILE A 151 -1.17 -1.33 -4.56
C ILE A 151 -2.18 -0.19 -4.42
N GLY A 152 -3.40 -0.52 -3.98
CA GLY A 152 -4.47 0.45 -3.69
C GLY A 152 -4.79 1.48 -4.79
N ILE A 153 -5.61 2.47 -4.46
CA ILE A 153 -5.83 3.68 -5.26
C ILE A 153 -5.58 4.85 -4.30
N ALA A 154 -4.30 5.13 -4.02
CA ALA A 154 -3.92 6.36 -3.35
C ALA A 154 -3.60 7.41 -4.43
N HIS A 155 -4.01 8.66 -4.20
CA HIS A 155 -3.67 9.80 -5.05
C HIS A 155 -2.61 10.66 -4.35
N PRO A 156 -1.34 10.23 -4.33
CA PRO A 156 -0.30 11.00 -3.67
C PRO A 156 -0.15 12.36 -4.37
N GLU A 157 0.10 13.40 -3.58
CA GLU A 157 0.45 14.70 -4.10
C GLU A 157 1.76 14.60 -4.91
N LEU A 158 1.74 15.17 -6.12
CA LEU A 158 2.88 15.15 -7.04
C LEU A 158 3.74 16.39 -6.88
N SER A 159 5.06 16.19 -6.79
CA SER A 159 6.07 17.22 -6.96
C SER A 159 7.23 16.67 -7.76
N SER A 160 8.01 17.56 -8.39
CA SER A 160 9.21 17.16 -9.16
C SER A 160 10.20 16.36 -8.31
N GLU A 161 10.33 16.72 -7.03
CA GLU A 161 11.17 16.06 -6.03
C GLU A 161 10.61 14.68 -5.65
N LYS A 162 9.30 14.58 -5.40
CA LYS A 162 8.64 13.29 -5.08
C LYS A 162 8.74 12.31 -6.24
N ILE A 163 8.53 12.75 -7.47
CA ILE A 163 8.67 11.92 -8.68
C ILE A 163 10.12 11.46 -8.86
N GLN A 164 11.09 12.36 -8.65
CA GLN A 164 12.51 12.03 -8.72
C GLN A 164 12.87 10.96 -7.69
N LYS A 165 12.49 11.19 -6.42
CA LYS A 165 12.77 10.27 -5.33
C LYS A 165 12.14 8.90 -5.56
N ALA A 166 10.89 8.85 -6.04
CA ALA A 166 10.23 7.59 -6.37
C ALA A 166 10.97 6.82 -7.48
N THR A 167 11.47 7.54 -8.49
CA THR A 167 12.28 6.95 -9.56
C THR A 167 13.61 6.40 -9.02
N GLU A 168 14.28 7.13 -8.12
CA GLU A 168 15.53 6.70 -7.49
C GLU A 168 15.34 5.47 -6.61
N VAL A 169 14.32 5.46 -5.74
CA VAL A 169 14.01 4.33 -4.86
C VAL A 169 13.76 3.06 -5.69
N LEU A 170 12.92 3.13 -6.71
CA LEU A 170 12.60 1.94 -7.52
C LEU A 170 13.77 1.49 -8.40
N ARG A 171 14.68 2.39 -8.77
CA ARG A 171 15.94 2.05 -9.43
C ARG A 171 16.91 1.33 -8.49
N GLU A 172 17.06 1.84 -7.26
CA GLU A 172 17.97 1.26 -6.26
C GLU A 172 17.58 -0.17 -5.85
N ILE A 173 16.28 -0.46 -5.79
CA ILE A 173 15.78 -1.82 -5.53
C ILE A 173 15.74 -2.72 -6.77
N GLY A 174 16.11 -2.19 -7.94
CA GLY A 174 16.18 -2.95 -9.20
C GLY A 174 14.83 -3.22 -9.89
N GLU A 175 13.78 -2.48 -9.55
CA GLU A 175 12.46 -2.58 -10.20
C GLU A 175 12.32 -1.69 -11.44
N LEU A 176 13.22 -0.72 -11.61
CA LEU A 176 13.34 0.08 -12.82
C LEU A 176 14.65 -0.22 -13.53
N ASP A 177 14.55 -0.64 -14.79
CA ASP A 177 15.68 -0.64 -15.70
C ASP A 177 16.01 0.79 -16.19
N ASP A 178 17.20 0.96 -16.78
CA ASP A 178 17.65 2.27 -17.25
C ASP A 178 16.75 2.83 -18.36
N GLU A 179 16.09 1.99 -19.16
CA GLU A 179 15.15 2.43 -20.21
C GLU A 179 13.89 3.06 -19.61
N LEU A 180 13.30 2.42 -18.59
CA LEU A 180 12.17 2.93 -17.84
C LEU A 180 12.53 4.21 -17.08
N VAL A 181 13.73 4.30 -16.51
CA VAL A 181 14.21 5.53 -15.87
C VAL A 181 14.25 6.69 -16.88
N VAL A 182 14.72 6.47 -18.11
CA VAL A 182 14.69 7.49 -19.17
C VAL A 182 13.25 7.89 -19.49
N LYS A 183 12.35 6.92 -19.69
CA LYS A 183 10.93 7.18 -19.96
C LYS A 183 10.25 7.98 -18.84
N LEU A 184 10.55 7.67 -17.58
CA LEU A 184 10.02 8.39 -16.41
C LEU A 184 10.53 9.82 -16.33
N ASN A 185 11.81 10.05 -16.63
CA ASN A 185 12.37 11.40 -16.68
C ASN A 185 11.73 12.22 -17.82
N THR A 186 11.47 11.60 -18.97
CA THR A 186 10.68 12.23 -20.04
C THR A 186 9.28 12.57 -19.56
N LEU A 187 8.59 11.62 -18.92
CA LEU A 187 7.23 11.84 -18.41
C LEU A 187 7.17 12.93 -17.35
N LYS A 188 8.17 13.02 -16.46
CA LYS A 188 8.34 14.10 -15.47
C LYS A 188 8.46 15.46 -16.14
N GLY A 189 9.29 15.57 -17.17
CA GLY A 189 9.44 16.80 -17.95
C GLY A 189 8.11 17.21 -18.61
N GLN A 190 7.45 16.27 -19.27
CA GLN A 190 6.16 16.51 -19.92
C GLN A 190 5.06 16.90 -18.92
N TRP A 191 5.01 16.25 -17.75
CA TRP A 191 4.09 16.61 -16.68
C TRP A 191 4.27 18.06 -16.25
N LYS A 192 5.51 18.50 -16.01
CA LYS A 192 5.81 19.89 -15.65
C LYS A 192 5.34 20.86 -16.73
N THR A 193 5.60 20.56 -18.01
CA THR A 193 5.10 21.38 -19.13
C THR A 193 3.58 21.43 -19.16
N SER A 194 2.89 20.32 -18.87
CA SER A 194 1.41 20.31 -18.83
C SER A 194 0.84 21.20 -17.72
N GLU A 195 1.48 21.22 -16.55
CA GLU A 195 1.12 22.08 -15.42
C GLU A 195 1.30 23.57 -15.78
N GLU A 196 2.42 23.91 -16.41
CA GLU A 196 2.69 25.27 -16.88
C GLU A 196 1.67 25.72 -17.93
N MET A 197 1.29 24.84 -18.86
CA MET A 197 0.26 25.12 -19.86
C MET A 197 -1.12 25.36 -19.26
N LEU A 198 -1.51 24.57 -18.25
CA LEU A 198 -2.79 24.76 -17.55
C LEU A 198 -2.84 26.08 -16.78
N LYS A 199 -1.73 26.44 -16.10
CA LYS A 199 -1.61 27.72 -15.40
C LYS A 199 -1.70 28.90 -16.38
N ALA A 200 -0.99 28.82 -17.50
CA ALA A 200 -1.01 29.86 -18.53
C ALA A 200 -2.38 30.03 -19.20
N ALA A 201 -3.17 28.96 -19.30
CA ALA A 201 -4.51 28.98 -19.89
C ALA A 201 -5.60 29.59 -18.98
N GLY A 202 -5.24 30.08 -17.79
CA GLY A 202 -6.21 30.63 -16.83
C GLY A 202 -7.10 29.56 -16.22
N GLY A 203 -6.62 28.30 -16.12
CA GLY A 203 -7.28 27.30 -15.30
C GLY A 203 -7.40 27.81 -13.86
N PRO A 204 -8.48 27.48 -13.13
CA PRO A 204 -8.66 27.94 -11.75
C PRO A 204 -7.43 27.62 -10.91
N GLU A 205 -7.04 28.56 -10.04
CA GLU A 205 -5.97 28.45 -9.02
C GLU A 205 -6.29 27.40 -7.93
N ASP A 206 -6.87 26.27 -8.30
CA ASP A 206 -6.70 25.08 -7.47
C ASP A 206 -5.25 24.65 -7.73
N GLY A 207 -4.44 24.55 -6.68
CA GLY A 207 -3.01 24.27 -6.74
C GLY A 207 -2.67 22.92 -7.39
N PRO A 208 -1.58 22.24 -7.02
CA PRO A 208 -1.37 20.84 -7.41
C PRO A 208 -2.39 19.90 -6.71
N GLU A 209 -3.69 20.23 -6.76
CA GLU A 209 -4.77 19.31 -6.52
C GLU A 209 -4.84 18.39 -7.74
N GLY A 210 -3.97 17.38 -7.72
CA GLY A 210 -4.38 16.06 -8.18
C GLY A 210 -5.69 15.78 -7.47
N GLY A 211 -6.81 16.06 -8.15
CA GLY A 211 -8.13 16.06 -7.52
C GLY A 211 -8.29 14.79 -6.72
N THR A 212 -8.32 14.96 -5.40
CA THR A 212 -8.74 13.95 -4.45
C THR A 212 -10.16 13.60 -4.84
N MET A 213 -10.31 12.56 -5.67
CA MET A 213 -11.59 11.89 -5.77
C MET A 213 -11.83 11.31 -4.39
N ASN A 214 -12.70 11.97 -3.62
CA ASN A 214 -13.29 11.38 -2.44
C ASN A 214 -14.21 10.24 -2.92
N TRP A 215 -13.64 9.05 -3.13
CA TRP A 215 -14.37 7.82 -3.45
C TRP A 215 -15.16 7.27 -2.27
N SER A 216 -15.23 7.96 -1.14
CA SER A 216 -15.92 7.47 0.07
C SER A 216 -17.45 7.52 -0.01
N THR A 217 -18.04 7.93 -1.15
CA THR A 217 -19.51 8.06 -1.27
C THR A 217 -20.11 7.40 -2.52
N ALA A 218 -19.31 6.72 -3.35
CA ALA A 218 -19.86 5.83 -4.38
C ALA A 218 -19.86 4.40 -3.82
N GLY A 219 -21.06 3.84 -3.63
CA GLY A 219 -21.31 2.60 -2.90
C GLY A 219 -20.38 1.44 -3.25
N GLN A 220 -20.06 0.66 -2.21
CA GLN A 220 -19.41 -0.64 -2.31
C GLN A 220 -20.14 -1.52 -3.35
N SER A 221 -19.63 -1.58 -4.58
CA SER A 221 -19.84 -2.69 -5.49
C SER A 221 -18.56 -3.53 -5.43
N GLN A 222 -18.60 -4.58 -4.61
CA GLN A 222 -17.66 -5.69 -4.70
C GLN A 222 -18.12 -6.60 -5.84
N ASP A 223 -17.85 -6.22 -7.09
CA ASP A 223 -18.00 -7.18 -8.20
C ASP A 223 -16.72 -8.01 -8.32
N THR A 224 -16.79 -9.17 -7.67
CA THR A 224 -15.88 -10.29 -7.77
C THR A 224 -15.85 -10.77 -9.22
N TYR A 225 -14.74 -10.54 -9.94
CA TYR A 225 -14.58 -11.08 -11.29
C TYR A 225 -14.15 -12.56 -11.18
N ALA A 226 -15.15 -13.45 -11.14
CA ALA A 226 -14.95 -14.88 -11.33
C ALA A 226 -14.82 -15.17 -12.83
N SER A 227 -13.70 -15.76 -13.20
CA SER A 227 -13.35 -16.24 -14.54
C SER A 227 -14.43 -17.11 -15.16
N ARG A 228 -14.77 -16.86 -16.42
CA ARG A 228 -15.38 -17.87 -17.29
C ARG A 228 -14.68 -17.88 -18.64
N ALA A 229 -13.84 -18.90 -18.82
CA ALA A 229 -13.44 -19.38 -20.13
C ALA A 229 -14.59 -20.23 -20.70
N ALA A 230 -14.90 -20.02 -21.99
CA ALA A 230 -15.20 -21.04 -23.01
C ALA A 230 -16.15 -20.48 -24.09
N GLY A 231 -15.68 -20.54 -25.34
CA GLY A 231 -16.50 -20.83 -26.53
C GLY A 231 -17.32 -19.69 -27.13
N GLY A 232 -16.91 -19.21 -28.30
CA GLY A 232 -17.86 -18.72 -29.32
C GLY A 232 -18.76 -19.87 -29.81
N PRO A 233 -19.86 -19.60 -30.52
CA PRO A 233 -19.76 -19.64 -31.98
C PRO A 233 -20.75 -18.73 -32.75
N GLU A 234 -20.68 -18.89 -34.08
CA GLU A 234 -21.29 -18.22 -35.24
C GLU A 234 -22.84 -18.23 -35.33
N ASP A 235 -23.34 -17.23 -36.07
CA ASP A 235 -24.47 -17.15 -37.02
C ASP A 235 -25.82 -17.87 -36.79
N GLY A 236 -26.91 -17.11 -36.99
CA GLY A 236 -28.11 -17.59 -37.73
C GLY A 236 -29.45 -17.63 -36.99
N ALA A 237 -30.30 -16.63 -37.29
CA ALA A 237 -31.75 -16.61 -37.55
C ALA A 237 -32.80 -17.37 -36.69
N GLU A 238 -33.93 -16.65 -36.52
CA GLU A 238 -35.34 -17.09 -36.35
C GLU A 238 -35.86 -17.57 -34.97
N GLY A 239 -36.80 -16.77 -34.44
CA GLY A 239 -38.14 -17.24 -34.04
C GLY A 239 -38.28 -18.11 -32.79
N GLY A 240 -38.96 -17.58 -31.76
CA GLY A 240 -39.59 -18.43 -30.75
C GLY A 240 -39.73 -17.80 -29.37
N THR A 241 -40.91 -17.26 -29.09
CA THR A 241 -41.40 -17.05 -27.73
C THR A 241 -41.53 -18.39 -27.00
N MET A 242 -40.98 -18.54 -25.79
CA MET A 242 -41.64 -19.31 -24.74
C MET A 242 -41.06 -19.03 -23.34
N ASN A 243 -41.99 -18.72 -22.44
CA ASN A 243 -41.88 -18.63 -21.00
C ASN A 243 -41.90 -20.05 -20.39
N TRP A 244 -41.03 -20.36 -19.43
CA TRP A 244 -41.21 -21.49 -18.51
C TRP A 244 -40.71 -21.12 -17.10
N SER A 245 -41.68 -20.93 -16.20
CA SER A 245 -41.50 -21.05 -14.76
C SER A 245 -41.32 -22.53 -14.38
N THR A 246 -40.62 -22.75 -13.25
CA THR A 246 -40.81 -23.83 -12.24
C THR A 246 -39.61 -24.76 -11.99
N VAL A 247 -39.01 -24.56 -10.80
CA VAL A 247 -38.56 -25.53 -9.78
C VAL A 247 -37.91 -26.86 -10.19
N GLY A 248 -36.72 -27.12 -9.66
CA GLY A 248 -36.15 -28.46 -9.55
C GLY A 248 -34.96 -28.50 -8.59
N GLN A 249 -35.19 -29.00 -7.37
CA GLN A 249 -34.18 -29.36 -6.39
C GLN A 249 -33.27 -30.47 -6.92
N SER A 250 -31.98 -30.43 -6.61
CA SER A 250 -31.15 -31.64 -6.49
C SER A 250 -30.02 -31.36 -5.49
N GLN A 251 -30.07 -32.09 -4.38
CA GLN A 251 -29.00 -32.27 -3.41
C GLN A 251 -28.05 -33.33 -3.94
N ASP A 252 -26.74 -33.17 -3.72
CA ASP A 252 -25.83 -34.29 -3.47
C ASP A 252 -24.66 -33.87 -2.55
N THR A 253 -24.85 -34.17 -1.26
CA THR A 253 -24.04 -35.04 -0.38
C THR A 253 -22.50 -34.86 -0.21
N TYR A 254 -22.12 -34.37 0.99
CA TYR A 254 -20.99 -34.68 1.91
C TYR A 254 -19.52 -34.73 1.46
N ALA A 255 -18.67 -33.95 2.16
CA ALA A 255 -17.65 -34.51 3.08
C ALA A 255 -17.12 -33.45 4.06
N SER A 256 -17.31 -33.72 5.35
CA SER A 256 -16.88 -32.92 6.49
C SER A 256 -15.38 -33.02 6.77
N ARG A 257 -14.78 -31.93 7.25
CA ARG A 257 -13.76 -32.03 8.30
C ARG A 257 -13.85 -30.85 9.26
N ALA A 258 -14.27 -31.17 10.48
CA ALA A 258 -14.30 -30.31 11.64
C ALA A 258 -13.10 -30.60 12.55
N ALA A 259 -12.58 -29.53 13.16
CA ALA A 259 -11.96 -29.48 14.50
C ALA A 259 -11.95 -27.97 14.83
N GLY A 260 -12.87 -27.41 15.63
CA GLY A 260 -13.13 -27.68 17.06
C GLY A 260 -12.44 -26.57 17.87
N GLY A 261 -13.12 -25.46 18.20
CA GLY A 261 -13.58 -25.13 19.57
C GLY A 261 -12.54 -24.23 20.29
N LEU A 262 -12.83 -23.18 21.07
CA LEU A 262 -13.97 -22.85 21.92
C LEU A 262 -14.07 -21.31 22.06
N TYR A 263 -15.30 -20.79 22.05
CA TYR A 263 -15.65 -19.51 22.68
C TYR A 263 -15.98 -19.80 24.15
N LEU A 264 -15.36 -19.06 25.08
CA LEU A 264 -15.80 -18.99 26.47
C LEU A 264 -16.46 -17.64 26.72
N ASP A 265 -17.74 -17.74 27.02
CA ASP A 265 -18.63 -16.72 27.55
C ASP A 265 -18.43 -16.72 29.08
N THR A 266 -18.17 -15.57 29.68
CA THR A 266 -18.26 -15.41 31.14
C THR A 266 -18.90 -14.08 31.48
N LYS A 267 -20.18 -14.17 31.87
CA LYS A 267 -20.80 -13.26 32.83
C LYS A 267 -20.65 -13.86 34.23
N ALA A 268 -20.04 -13.09 35.13
CA ALA A 268 -20.34 -13.00 36.55
C ALA A 268 -19.81 -11.66 37.05
#